data_AF-A0A2L0C6X1-F1
#
_entry.id   AF-A0A2L0C6X1-F1
#
_cell.length_a   1.000
_cell.length_b   1.000
_cell.length_c   1.000
_cell.angle_alpha   90.00
_cell.angle_beta   90.00
_cell.angle_gamma   90.00
#
_symmetry.space_group_name_H-M   'P 1'
#
loop_
_entity.id
_entity.type
_entity.pdbx_description
1 polymer ?
#
loop_
_entity_poly.entity_id
_entity_poly.type
_entity_poly.pdbx_seq_one_letter_code
_entity_poly.pdbx_strand_id
1 'polypeptide(L)'
;DMGRKADSNSNALAVQLGADGKVKYDVLARQGHSKDKIVYSKLSDLLPVEMVSENDPSLEKPNQEEIDDITERTRQALMKITNSKIAAAMPVRAAEKLGPAEFIRYTPSQQGAAFNSGAKQRVIRLVEAQTDPMEPPRFKINKKIPRGPPSPPAPVLHSPTRRVTVKEQKEWKIPPCISNWKNAKGYTVPLDKRLAADGRGLQQLHINENFAKLAEALYIADRKAREAVETRAQLEKKLAQKEKEAKEEHLRQLAQRARDERAGIRTLPSK
;
A
#
# COMPACT_ATOMS: atom_id res chain seq x y z
N ASP A 1 11.11 -59.48 15.15
CA ASP A 1 10.73 -60.46 14.11
C ASP A 1 11.36 -60.06 12.77
N MET A 2 12.69 -60.18 12.67
CA MET A 2 13.45 -59.73 11.49
C MET A 2 13.51 -60.85 10.45
N GLY A 3 13.31 -60.52 9.16
CA GLY A 3 13.45 -61.48 8.05
C GLY A 3 12.20 -62.33 7.75
N ARG A 4 11.12 -62.20 8.53
CA ARG A 4 9.81 -62.74 8.15
C ARG A 4 9.15 -61.85 7.11
N LYS A 5 8.49 -62.46 6.12
CA LYS A 5 7.60 -61.71 5.24
C LYS A 5 6.45 -61.17 6.08
N ALA A 6 6.18 -59.88 5.97
CA ALA A 6 5.01 -59.28 6.61
C ALA A 6 3.73 -59.82 5.95
N ASP A 7 2.72 -60.14 6.75
CA ASP A 7 1.46 -60.73 6.27
C ASP A 7 0.63 -59.78 5.38
N SER A 8 0.92 -58.47 5.43
CA SER A 8 0.23 -57.45 4.63
C SER A 8 1.17 -56.34 4.16
N ASN A 9 0.94 -55.81 2.96
CA ASN A 9 1.58 -54.58 2.48
C ASN A 9 1.14 -53.39 3.33
N SER A 10 2.06 -52.84 4.12
CA SER A 10 1.80 -51.68 4.98
C SER A 10 2.07 -50.36 4.25
N ASN A 11 1.17 -49.38 4.40
CA ASN A 11 1.35 -48.01 3.87
C ASN A 11 2.22 -47.11 4.78
N ALA A 12 2.78 -47.65 5.85
CA ALA A 12 3.58 -46.91 6.81
C ALA A 12 4.99 -46.67 6.24
N LEU A 13 5.49 -45.44 6.39
CA LEU A 13 6.90 -45.13 6.17
C LEU A 13 7.75 -45.90 7.19
N ALA A 14 8.83 -46.51 6.73
CA ALA A 14 9.75 -47.24 7.61
C ALA A 14 10.34 -46.30 8.67
N VAL A 15 10.36 -46.75 9.92
CA VAL A 15 10.97 -45.99 11.03
C VAL A 15 12.48 -45.98 10.85
N GLN A 16 13.03 -44.79 10.62
CA GLN A 16 14.47 -44.60 10.43
C GLN A 16 15.13 -44.11 11.73
N LEU A 17 16.36 -44.53 11.99
CA LEU A 17 17.18 -44.08 13.11
C LEU A 17 18.24 -43.06 12.67
N GLY A 18 18.55 -42.13 13.55
CA GLY A 18 19.64 -41.15 13.42
C GLY A 18 21.01 -41.75 13.67
N ALA A 19 22.06 -41.01 13.35
CA ALA A 19 23.42 -41.37 13.77
C ALA A 19 23.49 -41.48 15.31
N ASP A 20 22.75 -40.63 16.01
CA ASP A 20 22.65 -40.60 17.48
C ASP A 20 21.75 -41.71 18.07
N GLY A 21 21.26 -42.64 17.25
CA GLY A 21 20.36 -43.72 17.68
C GLY A 21 18.91 -43.28 18.00
N LYS A 22 18.60 -41.98 17.93
CA LYS A 22 17.23 -41.46 18.10
C LYS A 22 16.38 -41.71 16.85
N VAL A 23 15.07 -41.91 17.03
CA VAL A 23 14.12 -42.04 15.92
C VAL A 23 14.06 -40.73 15.11
N LYS A 24 14.21 -40.83 13.79
CA LYS A 24 14.14 -39.70 12.86
C LYS A 24 12.68 -39.37 12.50
N TYR A 25 12.02 -38.61 13.37
CA TYR A 25 10.69 -38.05 13.07
C TYR A 25 10.73 -36.99 11.95
N ASP A 26 11.90 -36.43 11.65
CA ASP A 26 12.14 -35.47 10.56
C ASP A 26 11.76 -36.01 9.17
N VAL A 27 11.71 -37.34 8.99
CA VAL A 27 11.26 -37.98 7.74
C VAL A 27 9.82 -37.57 7.39
N LEU A 28 8.98 -37.30 8.39
CA LEU A 28 7.61 -36.81 8.19
C LEU A 28 7.61 -35.39 7.62
N ALA A 29 8.44 -34.49 8.17
CA ALA A 29 8.55 -33.11 7.71
C ALA A 29 9.19 -32.99 6.32
N ARG A 30 10.06 -33.95 5.95
CA ARG A 30 10.73 -34.00 4.65
C ARG A 30 9.92 -34.73 3.56
N GLN A 31 8.73 -35.24 3.88
CA GLN A 31 7.91 -35.94 2.89
C GLN A 31 7.63 -35.03 1.69
N GLY A 32 7.96 -35.47 0.47
CA GLY A 32 7.79 -34.67 -0.75
C GLY A 32 8.92 -33.67 -1.04
N HIS A 33 9.99 -33.68 -0.25
CA HIS A 33 11.22 -32.94 -0.53
C HIS A 33 12.34 -33.86 -0.99
N SER A 34 13.35 -33.28 -1.65
CA SER A 34 14.61 -33.99 -1.91
C SER A 34 15.32 -34.31 -0.59
N LYS A 35 16.08 -35.40 -0.55
CA LYS A 35 16.92 -35.81 0.58
C LYS A 35 17.90 -34.71 1.03
N ASP A 36 18.38 -33.92 0.07
CA ASP A 36 19.40 -32.89 0.27
C ASP A 36 18.79 -31.54 0.70
N LYS A 37 17.45 -31.40 0.65
CA LYS A 37 16.78 -30.19 1.13
C LYS A 37 16.82 -30.16 2.65
N ILE A 38 17.39 -29.11 3.20
CA ILE A 38 17.47 -28.88 4.64
C ILE A 38 16.09 -28.43 5.14
N VAL A 39 15.58 -29.14 6.16
CA VAL A 39 14.36 -28.80 6.88
C VAL A 39 14.70 -28.82 8.37
N TYR A 40 14.45 -27.71 9.04
CA TYR A 40 14.62 -27.60 10.49
C TYR A 40 13.34 -28.08 11.17
N SER A 41 13.48 -29.06 12.06
CA SER A 41 12.35 -29.72 12.73
C SER A 41 12.64 -30.09 14.18
N LYS A 42 13.87 -29.91 14.63
CA LYS A 42 14.31 -30.31 15.98
C LYS A 42 14.38 -29.10 16.90
N LEU A 43 14.25 -29.35 18.20
CA LEU A 43 14.48 -28.33 19.23
C LEU A 43 15.94 -27.83 19.23
N SER A 44 16.90 -28.66 18.84
CA SER A 44 18.30 -28.24 18.68
C SER A 44 18.46 -27.10 17.68
N ASP A 45 17.59 -27.05 16.66
CA ASP A 45 17.64 -26.04 15.60
C ASP A 45 17.09 -24.68 16.08
N LEU A 46 16.39 -24.66 17.22
CA LEU A 46 15.85 -23.47 17.87
C LEU A 46 16.82 -22.84 18.88
N LEU A 47 17.84 -23.58 19.29
CA LEU A 47 18.80 -23.08 20.27
C LEU A 47 19.71 -22.05 19.60
N PRO A 48 19.92 -20.88 20.24
CA PRO A 48 20.86 -19.90 19.71
C PRO A 48 22.27 -20.49 19.71
N VAL A 49 23.00 -20.27 18.61
CA VAL A 49 24.42 -20.57 18.55
C VAL A 49 25.16 -19.37 19.13
N GLU A 50 25.93 -19.58 20.20
CA GLU A 50 26.74 -18.54 20.83
C GLU A 50 27.94 -18.21 19.94
N MET A 51 28.14 -16.91 19.65
CA MET A 51 29.34 -16.43 18.95
C MET A 51 30.46 -16.30 19.97
N VAL A 52 31.45 -17.19 19.89
CA VAL A 52 32.59 -17.25 20.84
C VAL A 52 33.66 -16.20 20.51
N SER A 53 33.80 -15.83 19.24
CA SER A 53 34.80 -14.86 18.77
C SER A 53 34.28 -14.06 17.56
N GLU A 54 34.71 -12.81 17.42
CA GLU A 54 34.31 -11.93 16.32
C GLU A 54 34.83 -12.40 14.94
N ASN A 55 35.96 -13.13 14.92
CA ASN A 55 36.60 -13.68 13.71
C ASN A 55 36.42 -15.21 13.61
N ASP A 56 35.17 -15.68 13.61
CA ASP A 56 34.87 -17.11 13.41
C ASP A 56 34.92 -17.46 11.90
N PRO A 57 35.81 -18.38 11.45
CA PRO A 57 35.93 -18.75 10.04
C PRO A 57 34.66 -19.40 9.45
N SER A 58 33.73 -19.89 10.28
CA SER A 58 32.45 -20.44 9.80
C SER A 58 31.44 -19.36 9.36
N LEU A 59 31.64 -18.12 9.80
CA LEU A 59 30.80 -16.96 9.47
C LEU A 59 31.40 -16.11 8.34
N GLU A 60 32.62 -16.43 7.90
CA GLU A 60 33.25 -15.78 6.77
C GLU A 60 32.47 -16.04 5.48
N LYS A 61 32.48 -15.04 4.60
CA LYS A 61 31.93 -15.23 3.26
C LYS A 61 32.82 -16.22 2.50
N PRO A 62 32.26 -16.96 1.53
CA PRO A 62 33.06 -17.74 0.61
C PRO A 62 34.17 -16.90 -0.05
N ASN A 63 35.24 -17.56 -0.48
CA ASN A 63 36.37 -16.88 -1.12
C ASN A 63 35.92 -16.10 -2.37
N GLN A 64 36.64 -15.03 -2.69
CA GLN A 64 36.32 -14.18 -3.86
C GLN A 64 36.28 -14.98 -5.17
N GLU A 65 37.22 -15.92 -5.35
CA GLU A 65 37.25 -16.80 -6.52
C GLU A 65 35.99 -17.68 -6.62
N GLU A 66 35.52 -18.24 -5.50
CA GLU A 66 34.29 -19.04 -5.47
C GLU A 66 33.04 -18.21 -5.76
N ILE A 67 33.02 -16.96 -5.27
CA ILE A 67 31.94 -16.01 -5.56
C ILE A 67 31.90 -15.70 -7.05
N ASP A 68 33.05 -15.44 -7.67
CA ASP A 68 33.15 -15.13 -9.10
C ASP A 68 32.70 -16.34 -9.95
N ASP A 69 33.12 -17.56 -9.58
CA ASP A 69 32.70 -18.81 -10.22
C ASP A 69 31.20 -19.07 -10.11
N ILE A 70 30.62 -18.88 -8.91
CA ILE A 70 29.17 -19.04 -8.68
C ILE A 70 28.40 -17.97 -9.47
N THR A 71 28.90 -16.75 -9.49
CA THR A 71 28.30 -15.63 -10.21
C THR A 71 28.28 -15.93 -11.70
N GLU A 72 29.39 -16.39 -12.27
CA GLU A 72 29.49 -16.71 -13.69
C GLU A 72 28.56 -17.89 -14.06
N ARG A 73 28.55 -18.96 -13.25
CA ARG A 73 27.64 -20.10 -13.45
C ARG A 73 26.17 -19.68 -13.39
N THR A 74 25.81 -18.85 -12.42
CA THR A 74 24.43 -18.38 -12.22
C THR A 74 24.02 -17.42 -13.35
N ARG A 75 24.93 -16.53 -13.76
CA ARG A 75 24.74 -15.61 -14.88
C ARG A 75 24.46 -16.37 -16.17
N GLN A 76 25.26 -17.38 -16.50
CA GLN A 76 25.06 -18.22 -17.68
C GLN A 76 23.71 -18.98 -17.64
N ALA A 77 23.34 -19.52 -16.49
CA ALA A 77 22.05 -20.20 -16.31
C ALA A 77 20.87 -19.25 -16.51
N LEU A 78 20.93 -18.04 -15.94
CA LEU A 78 19.91 -17.01 -16.10
C LEU A 78 19.84 -16.52 -17.55
N MET A 79 20.99 -16.30 -18.20
CA MET A 79 21.07 -15.94 -19.62
C MET A 79 20.39 -16.99 -20.52
N LYS A 80 20.56 -18.29 -20.22
CA LYS A 80 19.88 -19.36 -20.98
C LYS A 80 18.36 -19.27 -20.83
N ILE A 81 17.86 -18.99 -19.62
CA ILE A 81 16.42 -18.85 -19.37
C ILE A 81 15.88 -17.59 -20.07
N THR A 82 16.58 -16.45 -19.95
CA THR A 82 16.14 -15.19 -20.57
C THR A 82 16.16 -15.26 -22.09
N ASN A 83 17.19 -15.87 -22.68
CA ASN A 83 17.27 -16.06 -24.14
C ASN A 83 16.08 -16.85 -24.68
N SER A 84 15.61 -17.88 -23.96
CA SER A 84 14.40 -18.62 -24.35
C SER A 84 13.13 -17.74 -24.33
N LYS A 85 13.04 -16.80 -23.38
CA LYS A 85 11.91 -15.85 -23.29
C LYS A 85 11.99 -14.76 -24.35
N ILE A 86 13.19 -14.26 -24.64
CA ILE A 86 13.42 -13.27 -25.70
C ILE A 86 13.08 -13.88 -27.07
N ALA A 87 13.55 -15.11 -27.35
CA ALA A 87 13.21 -15.82 -28.58
C ALA A 87 11.70 -16.09 -28.74
N ALA A 88 10.97 -16.25 -27.62
CA ALA A 88 9.51 -16.33 -27.61
C ALA A 88 8.81 -15.01 -27.99
N ALA A 89 9.40 -13.87 -27.66
CA ALA A 89 8.82 -12.55 -27.87
C ALA A 89 9.21 -11.90 -29.20
N MET A 90 10.26 -12.38 -29.89
CA MET A 90 10.67 -11.81 -31.18
C MET A 90 9.60 -12.04 -32.27
N PRO A 91 9.12 -10.97 -32.96
CA PRO A 91 8.05 -11.07 -33.95
C PRO A 91 8.37 -11.88 -35.20
N VAL A 92 9.64 -11.87 -35.63
CA VAL A 92 10.13 -12.61 -36.79
C VAL A 92 11.22 -13.55 -36.32
N ARG A 93 11.04 -14.84 -36.57
CA ARG A 93 12.05 -15.86 -36.29
C ARG A 93 12.75 -16.23 -37.58
N ALA A 94 14.08 -16.15 -37.58
CA ALA A 94 14.86 -16.85 -38.59
C ALA A 94 14.62 -18.35 -38.43
N ALA A 95 14.48 -19.07 -39.55
CA ALA A 95 14.37 -20.53 -39.51
C ALA A 95 15.61 -21.11 -38.80
N GLU A 96 15.38 -21.91 -37.77
CA GLU A 96 16.48 -22.52 -37.02
C GLU A 96 17.23 -23.51 -37.93
N LYS A 97 18.56 -23.41 -37.94
CA LYS A 97 19.40 -24.38 -38.65
C LYS A 97 19.39 -25.67 -37.84
N LEU A 98 18.98 -26.76 -38.48
CA LEU A 98 18.98 -28.09 -37.86
C LEU A 98 20.39 -28.46 -37.39
N GLY A 99 20.47 -28.94 -36.15
CA GLY A 99 21.69 -29.49 -35.59
C GLY A 99 22.14 -30.78 -36.30
N PRO A 100 23.41 -31.18 -36.12
CA PRO A 100 23.91 -32.45 -36.63
C PRO A 100 23.21 -33.65 -35.94
N ALA A 101 23.19 -34.80 -36.61
CA ALA A 101 22.62 -36.02 -36.05
C ALA A 101 23.42 -36.53 -34.84
N GLU A 102 22.74 -36.81 -33.73
CA GLU A 102 23.35 -37.34 -32.51
C GLU A 102 23.20 -38.86 -32.42
N PHE A 103 24.21 -39.55 -31.91
CA PHE A 103 24.17 -41.00 -31.70
C PHE A 103 24.18 -41.31 -30.21
N ILE A 104 23.07 -41.88 -29.72
CA ILE A 104 22.89 -42.22 -28.30
C ILE A 104 22.99 -43.74 -28.14
N ARG A 105 23.86 -44.18 -27.23
CA ARG A 105 23.94 -45.58 -26.82
C ARG A 105 22.93 -45.84 -25.71
N TYR A 106 21.96 -46.71 -25.99
CA TYR A 106 20.91 -47.06 -25.05
C TYR A 106 21.05 -48.52 -24.59
N THR A 107 21.03 -48.71 -23.27
CA THR A 107 20.95 -50.03 -22.64
C THR A 107 19.52 -50.24 -22.16
N PRO A 108 18.72 -51.13 -22.78
CA PRO A 108 17.38 -51.44 -22.31
C PRO A 108 17.39 -52.05 -20.90
N SER A 109 16.41 -51.67 -20.07
CA SER A 109 16.22 -52.25 -18.72
C SER A 109 15.65 -53.67 -18.78
N GLN A 110 14.76 -53.92 -19.75
CA GLN A 110 14.29 -55.27 -20.06
C GLN A 110 15.31 -55.97 -20.95
N GLN A 111 15.99 -56.96 -20.39
CA GLN A 111 16.98 -57.77 -21.09
C GLN A 111 16.44 -59.19 -21.27
N GLY A 112 16.71 -59.77 -22.43
CA GLY A 112 16.38 -61.16 -22.74
C GLY A 112 16.86 -61.51 -24.14
N ALA A 113 17.21 -62.78 -24.39
CA ALA A 113 17.73 -63.22 -25.68
C ALA A 113 16.75 -63.00 -26.84
N ALA A 114 15.44 -62.97 -26.54
CA ALA A 114 14.38 -62.67 -27.50
C ALA A 114 14.23 -61.17 -27.83
N PHE A 115 14.82 -60.28 -27.02
CA PHE A 115 14.74 -58.84 -27.22
C PHE A 115 16.03 -58.30 -27.85
N ASN A 116 15.89 -57.25 -28.67
CA ASN A 116 17.00 -56.57 -29.32
C ASN A 116 17.96 -57.52 -30.09
N SER A 117 17.41 -58.57 -30.70
CA SER A 117 18.15 -59.61 -31.44
C SER A 117 19.33 -60.20 -30.66
N GLY A 118 19.22 -60.30 -29.33
CA GLY A 118 20.28 -60.80 -28.44
C GLY A 118 21.36 -59.78 -28.08
N ALA A 119 21.31 -58.56 -28.63
CA ALA A 119 22.26 -57.50 -28.29
C ALA A 119 21.89 -56.82 -26.97
N LYS A 120 22.89 -56.60 -26.11
CA LYS A 120 22.70 -55.94 -24.80
C LYS A 120 22.40 -54.44 -24.91
N GLN A 121 22.79 -53.81 -26.01
CA GLN A 121 22.67 -52.37 -26.24
C GLN A 121 22.22 -52.09 -27.66
N ARG A 122 21.66 -50.90 -27.90
CA ARG A 122 21.35 -50.38 -29.23
C ARG A 122 21.83 -48.95 -29.36
N VAL A 123 22.27 -48.57 -30.56
CA VAL A 123 22.65 -47.19 -30.88
C VAL A 123 21.49 -46.55 -31.63
N ILE A 124 21.02 -45.41 -31.14
CA ILE A 124 19.91 -44.66 -31.72
C ILE A 124 20.48 -43.40 -32.35
N ARG A 125 20.20 -43.20 -33.63
CA ARG A 125 20.46 -41.93 -34.32
C ARG A 125 19.28 -41.00 -34.08
N LEU A 126 19.49 -39.94 -33.30
CA LEU A 126 18.52 -38.89 -33.03
C LEU A 126 18.73 -37.76 -34.03
N VAL A 127 17.66 -37.34 -34.72
CA VAL A 127 17.66 -36.20 -35.64
C VAL A 127 16.44 -35.34 -35.29
N GLU A 128 16.64 -34.03 -35.15
CA GLU A 128 15.55 -33.09 -34.93
C GLU A 128 14.68 -32.98 -36.20
N ALA A 129 13.36 -33.06 -36.02
CA ALA A 129 12.43 -32.93 -37.13
C ALA A 129 12.37 -31.46 -37.58
N GLN A 130 12.51 -31.22 -38.89
CA GLN A 130 12.39 -29.88 -39.45
C GLN A 130 11.01 -29.30 -39.18
N THR A 131 10.98 -28.15 -38.50
CA THR A 131 9.73 -27.42 -38.18
C THR A 131 9.41 -26.45 -39.32
N ASP A 132 8.15 -26.41 -39.74
CA ASP A 132 7.68 -25.48 -40.77
C ASP A 132 7.55 -24.05 -40.17
N PRO A 133 8.25 -23.04 -40.71
CA PRO A 133 8.16 -21.67 -40.22
C PRO A 133 6.78 -21.02 -40.42
N MET A 134 5.93 -21.56 -41.30
CA MET A 134 4.57 -21.08 -41.57
C MET A 134 3.50 -21.85 -40.77
N GLU A 135 3.90 -22.86 -39.99
CA GLU A 135 2.97 -23.64 -39.19
C GLU A 135 2.51 -22.85 -37.94
N PRO A 136 1.19 -22.65 -37.75
CA PRO A 136 0.67 -22.00 -36.56
C PRO A 136 0.79 -22.89 -35.30
N PRO A 137 0.64 -22.34 -34.08
CA PRO A 137 0.67 -23.13 -32.85
C PRO A 137 -0.34 -24.27 -32.84
N ARG A 138 0.14 -25.52 -32.70
CA ARG A 138 -0.68 -26.75 -32.82
C ARG A 138 -1.75 -26.92 -31.72
N PHE A 139 -1.48 -26.43 -30.50
CA PHE A 139 -2.32 -26.71 -29.32
C PHE A 139 -2.83 -25.46 -28.62
N LYS A 140 -4.00 -25.56 -28.00
CA LYS A 140 -4.60 -24.49 -27.19
C LYS A 140 -3.91 -24.42 -25.82
N ILE A 141 -3.19 -23.33 -25.54
CA ILE A 141 -2.45 -23.12 -24.27
C ILE A 141 -3.32 -22.44 -23.19
N ASN A 142 -4.50 -21.94 -23.54
CA ASN A 142 -5.38 -21.17 -22.65
C ASN A 142 -6.14 -22.00 -21.60
N LYS A 143 -5.83 -23.29 -21.43
CA LYS A 143 -6.46 -24.14 -20.41
C LYS A 143 -6.03 -23.68 -19.02
N LYS A 144 -6.95 -23.07 -18.27
CA LYS A 144 -6.72 -22.65 -16.88
C LYS A 144 -6.87 -23.86 -15.96
N ILE A 145 -5.84 -24.13 -15.16
CA ILE A 145 -5.79 -25.22 -14.18
C ILE A 145 -5.70 -24.56 -12.79
N PRO A 146 -6.38 -25.08 -11.75
CA PRO A 146 -6.18 -24.60 -10.38
C PRO A 146 -4.71 -24.71 -9.98
N ARG A 147 -4.27 -23.85 -9.06
CA ARG A 147 -2.91 -24.00 -8.50
C ARG A 147 -2.78 -25.37 -7.85
N GLY A 148 -1.70 -26.06 -8.16
CA GLY A 148 -1.33 -27.30 -7.50
C GLY A 148 -1.08 -27.09 -6.00
N PRO A 149 -0.99 -28.18 -5.23
CA PRO A 149 -0.64 -28.09 -3.82
C PRO A 149 0.72 -27.39 -3.67
N PRO A 150 0.92 -26.59 -2.61
CA PRO A 150 2.22 -26.02 -2.32
C PRO A 150 3.22 -27.13 -1.97
N SER A 151 4.49 -26.76 -1.85
CA SER A 151 5.47 -27.64 -1.23
C SER A 151 5.00 -28.01 0.20
N PRO A 152 5.27 -29.24 0.68
CA PRO A 152 4.97 -29.67 2.04
C PRO A 152 5.26 -28.57 3.08
N PRO A 153 4.34 -28.34 4.05
CA PRO A 153 4.48 -27.25 4.99
C PRO A 153 5.73 -27.45 5.87
N ALA A 154 6.57 -26.43 5.95
CA ALA A 154 7.73 -26.46 6.82
C ALA A 154 7.29 -26.46 8.29
N PRO A 155 8.00 -27.17 9.20
CA PRO A 155 7.76 -27.10 10.63
C PRO A 155 7.87 -25.66 11.15
N VAL A 156 6.92 -25.28 12.00
CA VAL A 156 6.88 -23.93 12.58
C VAL A 156 7.69 -23.92 13.87
N LEU A 157 8.87 -23.31 13.82
CA LEU A 157 9.81 -23.20 14.93
C LEU A 157 9.59 -21.90 15.72
N HIS A 158 8.48 -21.84 16.47
CA HIS A 158 8.22 -20.73 17.38
C HIS A 158 8.78 -21.00 18.77
N SER A 159 9.05 -19.92 19.51
CA SER A 159 9.20 -20.01 20.96
C SER A 159 7.90 -20.51 21.61
N PRO A 160 7.95 -21.03 22.84
CA PRO A 160 6.75 -21.41 23.57
C PRO A 160 5.73 -20.26 23.60
N THR A 161 4.46 -20.58 23.35
CA THR A 161 3.39 -19.56 23.26
C THR A 161 3.32 -18.76 24.55
N ARG A 162 3.43 -17.44 24.46
CA ARG A 162 3.19 -16.55 25.61
C ARG A 162 1.74 -16.70 26.04
N ARG A 163 1.52 -16.90 27.35
CA ARG A 163 0.17 -16.93 27.91
C ARG A 163 -0.45 -15.55 27.82
N VAL A 164 -1.52 -15.43 27.03
CA VAL A 164 -2.30 -14.19 26.90
C VAL A 164 -3.18 -14.03 28.13
N THR A 165 -3.19 -12.83 28.71
CA THR A 165 -4.10 -12.54 29.83
C THR A 165 -5.48 -12.14 29.33
N VAL A 166 -6.53 -12.42 30.11
CA VAL A 166 -7.91 -12.00 29.75
C VAL A 166 -8.00 -10.47 29.61
N LYS A 167 -7.19 -9.72 30.38
CA LYS A 167 -7.10 -8.27 30.29
C LYS A 167 -6.57 -7.83 28.93
N GLU A 168 -5.42 -8.38 28.52
CA GLU A 168 -4.81 -8.11 27.20
C GLU A 168 -5.79 -8.45 26.08
N GLN A 169 -6.44 -9.61 26.11
CA GLN A 169 -7.41 -9.98 25.09
C GLN A 169 -8.60 -9.00 24.99
N LYS A 170 -9.06 -8.44 26.13
CA LYS A 170 -10.13 -7.44 26.15
C LYS A 170 -9.67 -6.09 25.58
N GLU A 171 -8.45 -5.67 25.87
CA GLU A 171 -7.85 -4.43 25.35
C GLU A 171 -7.72 -4.47 23.82
N TRP A 172 -7.39 -5.64 23.26
CA TRP A 172 -7.29 -5.85 21.82
C TRP A 172 -8.64 -6.14 21.13
N LYS A 173 -9.76 -6.07 21.84
CA LYS A 173 -11.09 -6.26 21.24
C LYS A 173 -11.48 -5.02 20.45
N ILE A 174 -11.28 -5.08 19.13
CA ILE A 174 -11.62 -3.99 18.20
C ILE A 174 -13.17 -3.85 18.14
N PRO A 175 -13.73 -2.66 18.44
CA PRO A 175 -15.15 -2.40 18.27
C PRO A 175 -15.59 -2.50 16.79
N PRO A 176 -16.85 -2.91 16.50
CA PRO A 176 -17.34 -2.97 15.13
C PRO A 176 -17.37 -1.57 14.50
N CYS A 177 -16.98 -1.49 13.22
CA CYS A 177 -17.06 -0.24 12.47
C CYS A 177 -18.52 0.02 12.04
N ILE A 178 -19.16 0.99 12.67
CA ILE A 178 -20.47 1.51 12.26
C ILE A 178 -20.22 2.79 11.48
N SER A 179 -20.30 2.71 10.15
CA SER A 179 -20.02 3.87 9.29
C SER A 179 -21.26 4.71 9.04
N ASN A 180 -21.08 6.03 8.98
CA ASN A 180 -22.16 6.98 8.66
C ASN A 180 -22.49 7.02 7.15
N TRP A 181 -21.66 6.42 6.29
CA TRP A 181 -21.83 6.46 4.83
C TRP A 181 -22.21 5.13 4.19
N LYS A 182 -21.68 4.00 4.69
CA LYS A 182 -21.79 2.69 4.05
C LYS A 182 -22.42 1.67 4.98
N ASN A 183 -23.46 1.02 4.47
CA ASN A 183 -24.12 -0.11 5.12
C ASN A 183 -24.38 -1.19 4.08
N ALA A 184 -23.33 -1.94 3.72
CA ALA A 184 -23.38 -2.90 2.62
C ALA A 184 -24.42 -4.01 2.81
N LYS A 185 -24.67 -4.40 4.06
CA LYS A 185 -25.64 -5.44 4.42
C LYS A 185 -27.02 -4.89 4.83
N GLY A 186 -27.22 -3.57 4.80
CA GLY A 186 -28.51 -2.95 5.10
C GLY A 186 -28.99 -3.14 6.54
N TYR A 187 -28.10 -3.32 7.52
CA TYR A 187 -28.49 -3.52 8.91
C TYR A 187 -29.21 -2.30 9.50
N THR A 188 -30.27 -2.56 10.28
CA THR A 188 -30.95 -1.52 11.06
C THR A 188 -30.18 -1.32 12.36
N VAL A 189 -29.38 -0.25 12.41
CA VAL A 189 -28.55 0.11 13.57
C VAL A 189 -29.27 1.19 14.38
N PRO A 190 -29.46 1.01 15.70
CA PRO A 190 -30.08 2.02 16.54
C PRO A 190 -29.23 3.30 16.59
N LEU A 191 -29.89 4.43 16.86
CA LEU A 191 -29.27 5.75 16.75
C LEU A 191 -28.09 5.92 17.72
N ASP A 192 -28.19 5.42 18.95
CA ASP A 192 -27.12 5.47 19.94
C ASP A 192 -25.81 4.84 19.43
N LYS A 193 -25.89 3.67 18.77
CA LYS A 193 -24.72 2.99 18.21
C LYS A 193 -24.22 3.64 16.91
N ARG A 194 -25.09 4.29 16.15
CA ARG A 194 -24.71 5.05 14.95
C ARG A 194 -23.91 6.31 15.31
N LEU A 195 -24.29 6.99 16.39
CA LEU A 195 -23.57 8.15 16.91
C LEU A 195 -22.43 7.78 17.89
N ALA A 196 -22.32 6.53 18.33
CA ALA A 196 -21.33 6.13 19.34
C ALA A 196 -19.87 6.35 18.93
N ALA A 197 -19.55 6.19 17.64
CA ALA A 197 -18.21 6.44 17.11
C ALA A 197 -17.96 7.92 16.78
N ASP A 198 -18.96 8.78 16.99
CA ASP A 198 -18.91 10.18 16.65
C ASP A 198 -18.29 10.98 17.81
N GLY A 199 -17.00 11.31 17.66
CA GLY A 199 -16.23 12.06 18.65
C GLY A 199 -16.65 13.52 18.83
N ARG A 200 -17.68 14.01 18.13
CA ARG A 200 -18.18 15.39 18.26
C ARG A 200 -18.55 15.76 19.70
N GLY A 201 -19.04 14.81 20.50
CA GLY A 201 -19.35 15.02 21.92
C GLY A 201 -18.12 15.19 22.82
N LEU A 202 -16.92 14.77 22.37
CA LEU A 202 -15.66 14.97 23.09
C LEU A 202 -15.00 16.31 22.73
N GLN A 203 -15.47 17.01 21.70
CA GLN A 203 -14.95 18.31 21.30
C GLN A 203 -15.54 19.41 22.19
N GLN A 204 -14.72 19.98 23.07
CA GLN A 204 -15.07 21.20 23.80
C GLN A 204 -14.81 22.42 22.90
N LEU A 205 -15.88 23.15 22.57
CA LEU A 205 -15.78 24.42 21.85
C LEU A 205 -15.30 25.50 22.82
N HIS A 206 -14.07 25.96 22.63
CA HIS A 206 -13.49 27.04 23.43
C HIS A 206 -13.66 28.36 22.66
N ILE A 207 -14.24 29.39 23.29
CA ILE A 207 -14.39 30.73 22.72
C ILE A 207 -13.42 31.68 23.43
N ASN A 208 -12.69 32.48 22.65
CA ASN A 208 -11.71 33.43 23.17
C ASN A 208 -12.40 34.70 23.73
N GLU A 209 -11.97 35.18 24.90
CA GLU A 209 -12.46 36.42 25.52
C GLU A 209 -12.22 37.67 24.66
N ASN A 210 -11.27 37.63 23.73
CA ASN A 210 -11.03 38.72 22.79
C ASN A 210 -12.24 39.01 21.91
N PHE A 211 -13.14 38.04 21.69
CA PHE A 211 -14.39 38.29 20.99
C PHE A 211 -15.32 39.23 21.77
N ALA A 212 -15.35 39.12 23.11
CA ALA A 212 -16.10 40.03 23.95
C ALA A 212 -15.49 41.44 23.92
N LYS A 213 -14.15 41.54 24.09
CA LYS A 213 -13.43 42.82 24.02
C LYS A 213 -13.63 43.52 22.67
N LEU A 214 -13.60 42.77 21.57
CA LEU A 214 -13.85 43.28 20.23
C LEU A 214 -15.29 43.76 20.06
N ALA A 215 -16.28 42.97 20.50
CA ALA A 215 -17.68 43.34 20.42
C ALA A 215 -17.98 44.63 21.20
N GLU A 216 -17.43 44.75 22.41
CA GLU A 216 -17.55 45.95 23.24
C GLU A 216 -16.87 47.17 22.59
N ALA A 217 -15.65 46.99 22.07
CA ALA A 217 -14.93 48.06 21.39
C ALA A 217 -15.69 48.59 20.16
N LEU A 218 -16.27 47.69 19.36
CA LEU A 218 -17.10 48.05 18.21
C LEU A 218 -18.39 48.76 18.64
N TYR A 219 -19.04 48.31 19.72
CA TYR A 219 -20.24 48.97 20.24
C TYR A 219 -19.94 50.40 20.74
N ILE A 220 -18.82 50.59 21.43
CA ILE A 220 -18.36 51.92 21.87
C ILE A 220 -18.02 52.80 20.66
N ALA A 221 -17.36 52.24 19.64
CA ALA A 221 -17.04 52.96 18.42
C ALA A 221 -18.29 53.42 17.66
N ASP A 222 -19.31 52.55 17.52
CA ASP A 222 -20.58 52.93 16.87
C ASP A 222 -21.28 54.06 17.61
N ARG A 223 -21.36 53.98 18.95
CA ARG A 223 -21.97 55.05 19.76
C ARG A 223 -21.26 56.38 19.56
N LYS A 224 -19.93 56.40 19.63
CA LYS A 224 -19.13 57.62 19.40
C LYS A 224 -19.28 58.15 17.97
N ALA A 225 -19.36 57.27 16.98
CA ALA A 225 -19.57 57.68 15.59
C ALA A 225 -20.93 58.36 15.41
N ARG A 226 -22.00 57.84 16.02
CA ARG A 226 -23.34 58.47 16.01
C ARG A 226 -23.35 59.83 16.69
N GLU A 227 -22.74 59.94 17.87
CA GLU A 227 -22.61 61.23 18.58
C GLU A 227 -21.85 62.27 17.73
N ALA A 228 -20.76 61.86 17.07
CA ALA A 228 -19.99 62.74 16.19
C ALA A 228 -20.79 63.19 14.95
N VAL A 229 -21.59 62.29 14.36
CA VAL A 229 -22.47 62.62 13.23
C VAL A 229 -23.60 63.57 13.66
N GLU A 230 -24.24 63.32 14.81
CA GLU A 230 -25.32 64.16 15.32
C GLU A 230 -24.82 65.56 15.66
N THR A 231 -23.68 65.66 16.36
CA THR A 231 -23.07 66.96 16.67
C THR A 231 -22.66 67.73 15.42
N ARG A 232 -22.11 67.05 14.41
CA ARG A 232 -21.81 67.67 13.10
C ARG A 232 -23.08 68.18 12.42
N ALA A 233 -24.13 67.36 12.37
CA ALA A 233 -25.41 67.76 11.77
C ALA A 233 -26.04 68.96 12.51
N GLN A 234 -25.94 69.02 13.84
CA GLN A 234 -26.40 70.17 14.63
C GLN A 234 -25.58 71.43 14.34
N LEU A 235 -24.26 71.32 14.19
CA LEU A 235 -23.39 72.46 13.84
C LEU A 235 -23.64 72.96 12.41
N GLU A 236 -23.77 72.06 11.44
CA GLU A 236 -24.13 72.40 10.06
C GLU A 236 -25.49 73.10 10.01
N LYS A 237 -26.48 72.63 10.78
CA LYS A 237 -27.77 73.30 10.91
C LYS A 237 -27.66 74.71 11.50
N LYS A 238 -26.81 74.90 12.52
CA LYS A 238 -26.55 76.23 13.13
C LYS A 238 -25.84 77.17 12.15
N LEU A 239 -24.86 76.68 11.38
CA LEU A 239 -24.18 77.47 10.35
C LEU A 239 -25.13 77.86 9.23
N ALA A 240 -25.97 76.92 8.76
CA ALA A 240 -26.99 77.21 7.76
C ALA A 240 -28.03 78.23 8.26
N GLN A 241 -28.39 78.18 9.55
CA GLN A 241 -29.27 79.19 10.16
C GLN A 241 -28.60 80.57 10.21
N LYS A 242 -27.33 80.66 10.64
CA LYS A 242 -26.56 81.91 10.60
C LYS A 242 -26.40 82.47 9.19
N GLU A 243 -26.20 81.61 8.18
CA GLU A 243 -26.10 82.04 6.79
C GLU A 243 -27.45 82.55 6.26
N LYS A 244 -28.57 81.93 6.68
CA LYS A 244 -29.92 82.45 6.40
C LYS A 244 -30.15 83.80 7.06
N GLU A 245 -29.81 83.95 8.34
CA GLU A 245 -29.91 85.23 9.06
C GLU A 245 -29.08 86.33 8.38
N ALA A 246 -27.84 86.04 7.98
CA ALA A 246 -27.00 86.98 7.24
C ALA A 246 -27.58 87.35 5.86
N LYS A 247 -28.20 86.40 5.15
CA LYS A 247 -28.91 86.67 3.88
C LYS A 247 -30.15 87.55 4.11
N GLU A 248 -30.90 87.31 5.18
CA GLU A 248 -32.05 88.14 5.57
C GLU A 248 -31.62 89.56 5.94
N GLU A 249 -30.52 89.73 6.69
CA GLU A 249 -29.93 91.04 6.99
C GLU A 249 -29.45 91.76 5.73
N HIS A 250 -28.77 91.05 4.82
CA HIS A 250 -28.34 91.62 3.54
C HIS A 250 -29.53 92.07 2.68
N LEU A 251 -30.58 91.25 2.59
CA LEU A 251 -31.82 91.62 1.90
C LEU A 251 -32.50 92.83 2.56
N ARG A 252 -32.48 92.92 3.89
CA ARG A 252 -33.00 94.07 4.64
C ARG A 252 -32.22 95.34 4.32
N GLN A 253 -30.89 95.29 4.28
CA GLN A 253 -30.04 96.42 3.90
C GLN A 253 -30.26 96.84 2.44
N LEU A 254 -30.40 95.88 1.53
CA LEU A 254 -30.70 96.15 0.11
C LEU A 254 -32.08 96.82 -0.05
N ALA A 255 -33.09 96.33 0.66
CA ALA A 255 -34.42 96.93 0.67
C ALA A 255 -34.42 98.35 1.26
N GLN A 256 -33.57 98.63 2.25
CA GLN A 256 -33.41 99.97 2.82
C GLN A 256 -32.72 100.92 1.83
N ARG A 257 -31.63 100.49 1.16
CA ARG A 257 -31.00 101.26 0.08
C ARG A 257 -31.97 101.56 -1.07
N ALA A 258 -32.77 100.57 -1.49
CA ALA A 258 -33.77 100.76 -2.55
C ALA A 258 -34.90 101.74 -2.13
N ARG A 259 -35.24 101.83 -0.83
CA ARG A 259 -36.16 102.85 -0.31
C ARG A 259 -35.53 104.24 -0.32
N ASP A 260 -34.26 104.36 0.07
CA ASP A 260 -33.53 105.62 0.09
C ASP A 260 -33.36 106.19 -1.34
N GLU A 261 -33.05 105.35 -2.33
CA GLU A 261 -33.00 105.73 -3.75
C GLU A 261 -34.36 106.19 -4.29
N ARG A 262 -35.46 105.57 -3.84
CA ARG A 262 -36.83 105.95 -4.24
C ARG A 262 -37.28 107.27 -3.59
N ALA A 263 -36.80 107.58 -2.39
CA ALA A 263 -37.00 108.89 -1.76
C ALA A 263 -36.19 109.99 -2.46
N GLY A 264 -35.13 109.63 -3.20
CA GLY A 264 -34.29 110.54 -3.98
C GLY A 264 -34.90 111.07 -5.29
N ILE A 265 -36.08 110.60 -5.71
CA ILE A 265 -36.77 111.12 -6.91
C ILE A 265 -38.21 111.52 -6.57
N ARG A 266 -38.36 112.75 -6.08
CA ARG A 266 -39.53 113.59 -6.37
C ARG A 266 -39.06 114.95 -6.87
N THR A 267 -39.24 115.12 -8.16
CA THR A 267 -39.05 116.33 -8.97
C THR A 267 -40.04 117.43 -8.55
N LEU A 268 -39.55 118.68 -8.53
CA LEU A 268 -40.36 119.90 -8.50
C LEU A 268 -41.12 120.07 -9.83
N PRO A 269 -42.25 120.83 -9.88
CA PRO A 269 -42.10 122.26 -10.21
C PRO A 269 -43.16 123.24 -9.61
N SER A 270 -42.67 124.44 -9.30
CA SER A 270 -43.24 125.80 -9.47
C SER A 270 -44.76 126.02 -9.44
N LYS A 271 -45.21 126.85 -8.48
CA LYS A 271 -45.53 128.27 -8.70
C LYS A 271 -45.11 129.08 -7.48
#